data_AF-A0A0W0TIV2-F1
#
_entry.id   AF-A0A0W0TIV2-F1
#
_cell.length_a   1.000
_cell.length_b   1.000
_cell.length_c   1.000
_cell.angle_alpha   90.00
_cell.angle_beta   90.00
_cell.angle_gamma   90.00
#
_symmetry.space_group_name_H-M   'P 1'
#
loop_
_entity.id
_entity.type
_entity.pdbx_description
1 polymer ?
#
loop_
_entity_poly.entity_id
_entity_poly.type
_entity_poly.pdbx_seq_one_letter_code
_entity_poly.pdbx_strand_id
1 'polypeptide(L)'
;MLNLSNCMINLDKSAIYVRLASLIYSSVMVVLYYSAWPWFLKLPGFFLLLFLFLRIKATSIPGSCSLLVHTNSNWQLHDVHGQQKTYTKMRVVMSAGLFFLVEFSHEKQRKLVVIFSDQISKKDFRLLNVIGKVN
;
A
#
# COMPACT_ATOMS: atom_id res chain seq x y z
N MET A 1 6.78 5.18 -30.39
CA MET A 1 6.99 3.85 -29.79
C MET A 1 7.55 4.06 -28.39
N LEU A 2 6.74 3.84 -27.35
CA LEU A 2 7.20 3.99 -25.96
C LEU A 2 8.03 2.77 -25.58
N ASN A 3 9.23 3.00 -25.07
CA ASN A 3 10.17 2.00 -24.60
C ASN A 3 9.59 1.37 -23.31
N LEU A 4 8.59 0.49 -23.47
CA LEU A 4 7.79 -0.17 -22.41
C LEU A 4 8.55 -1.33 -21.72
N SER A 5 9.81 -1.56 -22.10
CA SER A 5 10.55 -2.78 -21.81
C SER A 5 10.97 -2.92 -20.36
N ASN A 6 11.20 -1.81 -19.64
CA ASN A 6 11.64 -1.83 -18.24
C ASN A 6 11.01 -0.68 -17.44
N CYS A 7 9.98 -0.98 -16.65
CA CYS A 7 9.42 -0.02 -15.69
C CYS A 7 9.66 -0.54 -14.27
N MET A 8 10.43 0.20 -13.47
CA MET A 8 10.71 -0.13 -12.07
C MET A 8 10.05 0.93 -11.19
N ILE A 9 9.11 0.51 -10.35
CA ILE A 9 8.39 1.37 -9.40
C ILE A 9 8.80 0.94 -8.00
N ASN A 10 9.51 1.82 -7.30
CA ASN A 10 9.86 1.62 -5.90
C ASN A 10 8.70 2.07 -5.03
N LEU A 11 8.08 1.12 -4.33
CA LEU A 11 6.99 1.38 -3.38
C LEU A 11 7.61 1.71 -2.03
N ASP A 12 8.23 2.89 -1.96
CA ASP A 12 8.85 3.39 -0.73
C ASP A 12 7.82 4.05 0.20
N LYS A 13 8.27 4.61 1.33
CA LYS A 13 7.43 5.22 2.36
C LYS A 13 6.39 6.19 1.79
N SER A 14 5.11 5.97 2.11
CA SER A 14 4.02 6.89 1.77
C SER A 14 3.74 7.86 2.93
N ALA A 15 3.88 9.15 2.67
CA ALA A 15 3.49 10.20 3.61
C ALA A 15 1.95 10.28 3.75
N ILE A 16 1.21 9.99 2.67
CA ILE A 16 -0.26 9.94 2.68
C ILE A 16 -0.75 8.80 3.58
N TYR A 17 -0.13 7.62 3.51
CA TYR A 17 -0.42 6.51 4.40
C TYR A 17 -0.24 6.89 5.87
N VAL A 18 0.90 7.49 6.24
CA VAL A 18 1.16 7.90 7.62
C VAL A 18 0.17 8.96 8.08
N ARG A 19 -0.22 9.90 7.22
CA ARG A 19 -1.23 10.92 7.53
C ARG A 19 -2.61 10.30 7.75
N LEU A 20 -3.05 9.39 6.88
CA LEU A 20 -4.33 8.69 7.01
C LEU A 20 -4.36 7.80 8.25
N ALA A 21 -3.31 7.02 8.48
CA ALA A 21 -3.18 6.22 9.70
C ALA A 21 -3.26 7.14 10.92
N SER A 22 -2.52 8.26 10.94
CA SER A 22 -2.57 9.21 12.04
C SER A 22 -3.97 9.74 12.30
N LEU A 23 -4.71 10.11 11.26
CA LEU A 23 -6.11 10.55 11.40
C LEU A 23 -7.00 9.48 12.03
N ILE A 24 -6.87 8.23 11.59
CA ILE A 24 -7.65 7.10 12.12
C ILE A 24 -7.30 6.87 13.60
N TYR A 25 -6.01 6.78 13.94
CA TYR A 25 -5.58 6.56 15.32
C TYR A 25 -5.98 7.70 16.25
N SER A 26 -5.85 8.96 15.80
CA SER A 26 -6.34 10.12 16.55
C SER A 26 -7.85 10.07 16.77
N SER A 27 -8.62 9.66 15.76
CA SER A 27 -10.07 9.51 15.88
C SER A 27 -10.44 8.42 16.89
N VAL A 28 -9.77 7.27 16.85
CA VAL A 28 -9.98 6.17 17.81
C VAL A 28 -9.64 6.61 19.23
N MET A 29 -8.60 7.43 19.41
CA MET A 29 -8.28 8.00 20.72
C MET A 29 -9.39 8.90 21.26
N VAL A 30 -9.97 9.75 20.41
CA VAL A 30 -11.11 10.60 20.79
C VAL A 30 -12.30 9.74 21.20
N VAL A 31 -12.63 8.71 20.41
CA VAL A 31 -13.72 7.76 20.74
C VAL A 31 -13.47 7.04 22.07
N LEU A 32 -12.24 6.59 22.31
CA LEU A 32 -11.86 5.91 23.55
C LEU A 32 -11.94 6.85 24.77
N TYR A 33 -11.60 8.13 24.58
CA TYR A 33 -11.72 9.15 25.61
C TYR A 33 -13.18 9.37 26.02
N TYR A 34 -14.08 9.56 25.04
CA TYR A 34 -15.52 9.77 25.26
C TYR A 34 -16.30 8.51 25.63
N SER A 35 -15.75 7.32 25.41
CA SER A 35 -16.39 6.04 25.76
C SER A 35 -16.71 5.99 27.26
N ALA A 36 -17.85 5.40 27.64
CA ALA A 36 -18.24 5.21 29.05
C ALA A 36 -17.45 4.11 29.78
N TRP A 37 -16.33 3.64 29.21
CA TRP A 37 -15.52 2.59 29.79
C TRP A 37 -14.83 3.01 31.10
N PRO A 38 -14.66 2.08 32.05
CA PRO A 38 -13.91 2.33 33.27
C PRO A 38 -12.48 2.79 32.98
N TRP A 39 -11.95 3.69 33.82
CA TRP A 39 -10.63 4.30 33.66
C TRP A 39 -9.49 3.26 33.59
N PHE A 40 -9.62 2.14 34.31
CA PHE A 40 -8.63 1.06 34.33
C PHE A 40 -8.56 0.26 33.02
N LEU A 41 -9.60 0.31 32.18
CA LEU A 41 -9.58 -0.23 30.81
C LEU A 41 -9.13 0.82 29.80
N LYS A 42 -9.44 2.10 30.05
CA LYS A 42 -9.03 3.22 29.17
C LYS A 42 -7.51 3.41 29.14
N LEU A 43 -6.84 3.40 30.29
CA LEU A 43 -5.39 3.57 30.38
C LEU A 43 -4.60 2.56 29.53
N PRO A 44 -4.77 1.23 29.70
CA PRO A 44 -4.04 0.26 28.89
C PRO A 44 -4.42 0.34 27.41
N GLY A 45 -5.69 0.62 27.07
CA GLY A 45 -6.12 0.84 25.70
C GLY A 45 -5.41 2.03 25.04
N PHE A 46 -5.26 3.14 25.78
CA PHE A 46 -4.51 4.31 25.33
C PHE A 46 -3.02 3.98 25.11
N PHE A 47 -2.35 3.32 26.05
CA PHE A 47 -0.95 2.93 25.88
C PHE A 47 -0.75 1.97 24.70
N LEU A 48 -1.67 1.03 24.50
CA LEU A 48 -1.65 0.11 23.36
C LEU A 48 -1.79 0.86 22.02
N LEU A 49 -2.75 1.79 21.92
CA LEU A 49 -2.95 2.61 20.74
C LEU A 49 -1.75 3.52 20.45
N LEU A 50 -1.15 4.11 21.49
CA LEU A 50 0.05 4.94 21.36
C LEU A 50 1.23 4.10 20.85
N PHE A 51 1.42 2.89 21.40
CA PHE A 51 2.44 1.95 20.95
C PHE A 51 2.22 1.55 19.47
N LEU A 52 0.99 1.20 19.09
CA LEU A 52 0.62 0.89 17.70
C LEU A 52 0.90 2.06 16.76
N PHE A 53 0.57 3.28 17.18
CA PHE A 53 0.81 4.49 16.40
C PHE A 53 2.31 4.76 16.18
N LEU A 54 3.13 4.64 17.23
CA LEU A 54 4.58 4.77 17.11
C LEU A 54 5.17 3.67 16.22
N ARG A 55 4.68 2.44 16.34
CA ARG A 55 5.09 1.32 15.50
C ARG A 55 4.78 1.59 14.03
N ILE A 56 3.60 2.11 13.69
CA ILE A 56 3.24 2.43 12.30
C ILE A 56 4.10 3.56 11.73
N LYS A 57 4.41 4.58 12.54
CA LYS A 57 5.38 5.62 12.12
C LYS A 57 6.75 5.03 11.82
N ALA A 58 7.24 4.12 12.66
CA ALA A 58 8.53 3.45 12.46
C ALA A 58 8.52 2.52 11.23
N THR A 59 7.47 1.71 11.08
CA THR A 59 7.22 0.85 9.91
C THR A 59 6.43 1.62 8.85
N SER A 60 7.08 2.59 8.20
CA SER A 60 6.45 3.44 7.19
C SER A 60 6.20 2.76 5.84
N ILE A 61 6.30 1.42 5.74
CA ILE A 61 6.15 0.68 4.49
C ILE A 61 4.70 0.16 4.44
N PRO A 62 3.82 0.73 3.59
CA PRO A 62 2.46 0.25 3.45
C PRO A 62 2.47 -1.07 2.65
N GLY A 63 2.59 -2.17 3.38
CA GLY A 63 2.42 -3.51 2.83
C GLY A 63 3.71 -4.25 2.47
N SER A 64 3.54 -5.52 2.11
CA SER A 64 4.60 -6.51 1.90
C SER A 64 5.23 -6.43 0.49
N CYS A 65 5.35 -5.24 -0.09
CA CYS A 65 5.85 -5.06 -1.45
C CYS A 65 6.76 -3.83 -1.49
N SER A 66 8.05 -4.04 -1.75
CA SER A 66 9.06 -2.96 -1.79
C SER A 66 9.29 -2.45 -3.21
N LEU A 67 9.14 -3.32 -4.22
CA LEU A 67 9.57 -3.00 -5.57
C LEU A 67 8.73 -3.76 -6.60
N LEU A 68 8.32 -3.04 -7.64
CA LEU A 68 7.53 -3.55 -8.76
C LEU A 68 8.32 -3.38 -10.04
N VAL A 69 8.69 -4.47 -10.71
CA VAL A 69 9.37 -4.44 -12.02
C VAL A 69 8.46 -5.01 -13.08
N HIS A 70 8.33 -4.30 -14.20
CA HIS A 70 7.81 -4.86 -15.43
C HIS A 70 8.99 -5.21 -16.34
N THR A 71 9.21 -6.50 -16.58
CA THR A 71 10.27 -7.02 -17.47
C THR A 71 9.67 -8.09 -18.37
N ASN A 72 9.87 -7.98 -19.69
CA ASN A 72 9.49 -9.02 -20.68
C ASN A 72 8.07 -9.59 -20.49
N SER A 73 7.07 -8.71 -20.48
CA SER A 73 5.63 -9.06 -20.40
C SER A 73 5.16 -9.67 -19.09
N ASN A 74 6.00 -9.69 -18.06
CA ASN A 74 5.66 -10.19 -16.73
C ASN A 74 5.89 -9.11 -15.66
N TRP A 75 5.01 -9.10 -14.65
CA TRP A 75 5.12 -8.26 -13.46
C TRP A 75 5.86 -9.01 -12.38
N GLN A 76 7.01 -8.51 -11.96
CA GLN A 76 7.79 -9.04 -10.86
C GLN A 76 7.58 -8.15 -9.64
N LEU A 77 7.03 -8.74 -8.59
CA LEU A 77 6.78 -8.07 -7.33
C LEU A 77 7.77 -8.60 -6.30
N HIS A 78 8.60 -7.70 -5.78
CA HIS A 78 9.54 -8.01 -4.71
C HIS A 78 8.90 -7.68 -3.37
N ASP A 79 8.91 -8.65 -2.47
CA ASP A 79 8.56 -8.45 -1.07
C ASP A 79 9.67 -7.65 -0.36
N VAL A 80 9.33 -7.10 0.80
CA VAL A 80 10.26 -6.40 1.70
C VAL A 80 11.41 -7.33 2.15
N HIS A 81 11.18 -8.65 2.09
CA HIS A 81 12.15 -9.70 2.40
C HIS A 81 12.97 -10.16 1.18
N GLY A 82 12.87 -9.49 0.03
CA GLY A 82 13.60 -9.84 -1.20
C GLY A 82 13.00 -11.02 -1.99
N GLN A 83 11.91 -11.62 -1.51
CA GLN A 83 11.17 -12.67 -2.22
C GLN A 83 10.53 -12.11 -3.48
N GLN A 84 10.91 -12.64 -4.63
CA GLN A 84 10.39 -12.23 -5.93
C GLN A 84 9.22 -13.14 -6.33
N LYS A 85 8.07 -12.53 -6.62
CA LYS A 85 6.91 -13.24 -7.18
C LYS A 85 6.55 -12.67 -8.54
N THR A 86 6.42 -13.55 -9.52
CA THR A 86 6.07 -13.18 -10.89
C THR A 86 4.57 -13.31 -11.11
N TYR A 87 3.97 -12.32 -11.75
CA TYR A 87 2.56 -12.22 -12.06
C TYR A 87 2.37 -11.89 -13.54
N THR A 88 1.44 -12.58 -14.19
CA THR A 88 1.20 -12.45 -15.64
C THR A 88 0.26 -11.28 -15.95
N LYS A 89 -0.67 -10.99 -15.03
CA LYS A 89 -1.68 -9.95 -15.23
C LYS A 89 -1.71 -8.99 -14.05
N MET A 90 -1.90 -7.71 -14.37
CA MET A 90 -2.07 -6.62 -13.44
C MET A 90 -3.32 -5.83 -13.82
N ARG A 91 -4.22 -5.63 -12.85
CA ARG A 91 -5.47 -4.88 -13.04
C ARG A 91 -5.64 -3.87 -11.91
N VAL A 92 -5.98 -2.64 -12.26
CA VAL A 92 -6.45 -1.65 -11.28
C VAL A 92 -7.91 -1.97 -10.96
N VAL A 93 -8.17 -2.43 -9.74
CA VAL A 93 -9.51 -2.76 -9.25
C VAL A 93 -10.24 -1.49 -8.81
N MET A 94 -9.53 -0.57 -8.15
CA MET A 94 -10.11 0.64 -7.61
C MET A 94 -9.12 1.80 -7.66
N SER A 95 -9.63 2.99 -7.95
CA SER A 95 -8.92 4.26 -7.79
C SER A 95 -9.71 5.13 -6.83
N ALA A 96 -9.16 5.37 -5.64
CA ALA A 96 -9.78 6.18 -4.59
C ALA A 96 -9.14 7.58 -4.46
N GLY A 97 -8.41 8.02 -5.50
CA GLY A 97 -7.68 9.28 -5.51
C GLY A 97 -6.39 9.28 -4.66
N LEU A 98 -6.51 8.98 -3.36
CA LEU A 98 -5.39 8.90 -2.40
C LEU A 98 -4.61 7.60 -2.50
N PHE A 99 -5.28 6.52 -2.90
CA PHE A 99 -4.68 5.22 -3.12
C PHE A 99 -5.38 4.48 -4.26
N PHE A 100 -4.66 3.51 -4.80
CA PHE A 100 -5.09 2.63 -5.86
C PHE A 100 -5.00 1.21 -5.36
N LEU A 101 -5.99 0.42 -5.73
CA LEU A 101 -6.03 -1.00 -5.44
C LEU A 101 -5.67 -1.74 -6.71
N VAL A 102 -4.54 -2.43 -6.68
CA VAL A 102 -4.02 -3.16 -7.82
C VAL A 102 -4.05 -4.65 -7.49
N GLU A 103 -4.73 -5.41 -8.34
CA GLU A 103 -4.73 -6.86 -8.29
C GLU A 103 -3.69 -7.40 -9.26
N PHE A 104 -2.80 -8.22 -8.74
CA PHE A 104 -1.88 -9.04 -9.50
C PHE A 104 -2.39 -10.47 -9.53
N SER A 105 -2.51 -11.06 -10.70
CA SER A 105 -2.98 -12.44 -10.86
C SER A 105 -2.01 -13.27 -11.68
N HIS A 106 -1.76 -14.49 -11.21
CA HIS A 106 -0.95 -15.51 -11.88
C HIS A 106 -1.65 -16.87 -11.71
N GLU A 107 -2.10 -17.47 -12.81
CA GLU A 107 -2.81 -18.77 -12.85
C GLU A 107 -3.94 -18.92 -11.80
N LYS A 108 -3.63 -19.39 -10.59
CA LYS A 108 -4.57 -19.60 -9.46
C LYS A 108 -4.34 -18.68 -8.26
N GLN A 109 -3.31 -17.84 -8.28
CA GLN A 109 -2.99 -16.93 -7.19
C GLN A 109 -3.34 -15.48 -7.56
N ARG A 110 -4.03 -14.81 -6.63
CA ARG A 110 -4.35 -13.38 -6.72
C ARG A 110 -3.73 -12.69 -5.52
N LYS A 111 -3.00 -11.60 -5.75
CA LYS A 111 -2.44 -10.75 -4.72
C LYS A 111 -2.94 -9.33 -4.93
N LEU A 112 -3.64 -8.81 -3.93
CA LEU A 112 -4.11 -7.44 -3.91
C LEU A 112 -3.06 -6.56 -3.23
N VAL A 113 -2.71 -5.45 -3.86
CA VAL A 113 -1.71 -4.50 -3.38
C VAL A 113 -2.31 -3.11 -3.37
N VAL A 114 -2.17 -2.43 -2.23
CA VAL A 114 -2.54 -1.01 -2.10
C VAL A 114 -1.31 -0.19 -2.49
N ILE A 115 -1.47 0.70 -3.45
CA ILE A 115 -0.43 1.65 -3.88
C ILE A 115 -0.97 3.06 -3.60
N PHE A 116 -0.29 3.84 -2.77
CA PHE A 116 -0.69 5.22 -2.50
C PHE A 116 -0.25 6.14 -3.64
N SER A 117 -1.00 7.22 -3.86
CA SER A 117 -0.77 8.14 -4.98
C SER A 117 0.54 8.91 -4.90
N ASP A 118 1.13 9.02 -3.71
CA ASP A 118 2.45 9.62 -3.49
C ASP A 118 3.60 8.64 -3.75
N GLN A 119 3.33 7.33 -3.78
CA GLN A 119 4.34 6.31 -4.10
C GLN A 119 4.59 6.16 -5.60
N ILE A 120 3.73 6.74 -6.44
CA ILE A 120 3.80 6.57 -7.88
C ILE A 120 3.67 7.90 -8.63
N SER A 121 4.54 8.12 -9.61
CA SER A 121 4.42 9.28 -10.48
C SER A 121 3.19 9.16 -11.37
N LYS A 122 2.54 10.29 -11.70
CA LYS A 122 1.41 10.33 -12.65
C LYS A 122 1.76 9.73 -14.02
N LYS A 123 3.04 9.81 -14.42
CA LYS A 123 3.54 9.21 -15.67
C LYS A 123 3.56 7.69 -15.59
N ASP A 124 4.07 7.13 -14.50
CA ASP A 124 4.15 5.69 -14.27
C ASP A 124 2.76 5.09 -14.07
N PHE A 125 1.85 5.80 -13.40
CA PHE A 125 0.46 5.39 -13.28
C PHE A 125 -0.26 5.34 -14.64
N ARG A 126 -0.03 6.33 -15.52
CA ARG A 126 -0.56 6.30 -16.88
C ARG A 126 -0.02 5.10 -17.66
N LEU A 127 1.27 4.82 -17.51
CA LEU A 127 1.94 3.69 -18.15
C LEU A 127 1.37 2.36 -17.65
N LEU A 128 1.19 2.19 -16.33
CA LEU A 128 0.51 1.04 -15.73
C LEU A 128 -0.91 0.84 -16.27
N ASN A 129 -1.69 1.92 -16.37
CA ASN A 129 -3.08 1.84 -16.82
C ASN A 129 -3.20 1.49 -18.31
N VAL A 130 -2.20 1.87 -19.11
CA VAL A 130 -2.10 1.46 -20.52
C VAL A 130 -1.72 -0.01 -20.60
N ILE A 131 -0.68 -0.46 -19.88
CA ILE A 131 -0.24 -1.87 -19.92
C ILE A 131 -1.33 -2.81 -19.39
N GLY A 132 -1.96 -2.47 -18.26
CA GLY A 132 -3.01 -3.28 -17.64
C GLY A 132 -4.32 -3.36 -18.43
N LYS A 133 -4.51 -2.51 -19.45
CA LYS A 133 -5.67 -2.58 -20.38
C LYS A 133 -5.38 -3.34 -21.68
N VAL A 134 -4.11 -3.50 -22.03
CA VAL A 134 -3.70 -4.07 -23.32
C VAL A 134 -3.51 -5.61 -23.23
N ASN A 135 -3.52 -6.19 -22.02
CA ASN A 135 -3.42 -7.64 -21.77
C ASN A 135 -4.71 -8.27 -21.21
#